data_AF-A0A955KM34-F1
#
_entry.id   AF-A0A955KM34-F1
#
_cell.length_a   1.000
_cell.length_b   1.000
_cell.length_c   1.000
_cell.angle_alpha   90.00
_cell.angle_beta   90.00
_cell.angle_gamma   90.00
#
_symmetry.space_group_name_H-M   'P 1'
#
loop_
_entity.id
_entity.type
_entity.pdbx_description
1 polymer ?
#
loop_
_entity_poly.entity_id
_entity_poly.type
_entity_poly.pdbx_seq_one_letter_code
_entity_poly.pdbx_strand_id
1 'polypeptide(L)'
;MTSWINRHTLIAAVVAAFVMYIFVTSIQKNRLYELELLTRAQVAEQETVLATIAEVTARNGADAVTESVIRDCTQTERSSFDSLLGRLDAGLSTTELSDLERLFGRCGRFYAERKSVMVARLEREIEVYASLIAQASVVAGRDQSEAFQLPAWQNLSELESRQSELFTELVNIQDEIISTLLTGGASQQETLANIKAAAKEVQENLALVNTQAAAVRAELLPL
;
A
#
# COMPACT_ATOMS: atom_id res chain seq x y z
N MET A 1 61.94 49.20 10.39
CA MET A 1 60.87 48.77 11.32
C MET A 1 59.53 48.49 10.62
N THR A 2 59.18 49.19 9.54
CA THR A 2 57.93 49.00 8.79
C THR A 2 57.79 47.65 8.07
N SER A 3 58.88 47.04 7.57
CA SER A 3 58.82 45.73 6.90
C SER A 3 58.57 44.54 7.84
N TRP A 4 58.95 44.65 9.12
CA TRP A 4 58.76 43.60 10.13
C TRP A 4 57.31 43.55 10.62
N ILE A 5 56.69 44.72 10.81
CA ILE A 5 55.28 44.84 11.20
C ILE A 5 54.38 44.29 10.08
N ASN A 6 54.68 44.59 8.81
CA ASN A 6 53.89 44.10 7.67
C ASN A 6 53.95 42.57 7.48
N ARG A 7 55.04 41.91 7.88
CA ARG A 7 55.14 40.44 7.78
C ARG A 7 54.31 39.74 8.85
N HIS A 8 54.32 40.25 10.08
CA HIS A 8 53.56 39.66 11.18
C HIS A 8 52.05 39.88 11.03
N THR A 9 51.61 41.03 10.54
CA THR A 9 50.19 41.28 10.25
C THR A 9 49.67 40.37 9.13
N LEU A 10 50.49 40.11 8.09
CA LEU A 10 50.12 39.22 7.00
C LEU A 10 50.04 37.75 7.44
N ILE A 11 50.99 37.28 8.27
CA ILE A 11 50.94 35.94 8.87
C ILE A 11 49.70 35.80 9.76
N ALA A 12 49.41 36.79 10.61
CA ALA A 12 48.22 36.77 11.47
C ALA A 12 46.92 36.71 10.66
N ALA A 13 46.82 37.46 9.56
CA ALA A 13 45.66 37.41 8.67
C ALA A 13 45.47 36.04 8.02
N VAL A 14 46.56 35.40 7.55
CA VAL A 14 46.50 34.05 6.95
C VAL A 14 46.08 33.00 7.98
N VAL A 15 46.64 33.06 9.20
CA VAL A 15 46.26 32.14 10.29
C VAL A 15 44.79 32.34 10.67
N ALA A 16 44.34 33.59 10.79
CA ALA A 16 42.93 33.88 11.09
C ALA A 16 41.98 33.36 10.00
N ALA A 17 42.33 33.55 8.73
CA ALA A 17 41.57 33.02 7.60
C ALA A 17 41.53 31.48 7.61
N PHE A 18 42.64 30.82 7.93
CA PHE A 18 42.72 29.36 8.03
C PHE A 18 41.88 28.81 9.19
N VAL A 19 41.95 29.43 10.37
CA VAL A 19 41.12 29.06 11.52
C VAL A 19 39.63 29.27 11.21
N MET A 20 39.28 30.38 10.56
CA MET A 20 37.90 30.65 10.13
C MET A 20 37.42 29.60 9.12
N TYR A 21 38.26 29.21 8.16
CA TYR A 21 37.93 28.14 7.20
C TYR A 21 37.68 26.79 7.90
N ILE A 22 38.55 26.40 8.84
CA ILE A 22 38.35 25.18 9.64
C ILE A 22 37.04 25.26 10.44
N PHE A 23 36.77 26.39 11.08
CA PHE A 23 35.57 26.57 11.89
C PHE A 23 34.29 26.47 11.05
N VAL A 24 34.25 27.15 9.90
CA VAL A 24 33.12 27.10 8.96
C VAL A 24 32.91 25.68 8.42
N THR A 25 33.99 25.03 7.97
CA THR A 25 33.90 23.66 7.45
C THR A 25 33.48 22.66 8.53
N SER A 26 33.92 22.84 9.79
CA SER A 26 33.48 22.02 10.92
C SER A 26 31.98 22.20 11.22
N ILE A 27 31.48 23.44 11.23
CA ILE A 27 30.05 23.70 11.45
C ILE A 27 29.20 23.09 10.32
N GLN A 28 29.64 23.24 9.07
CA GLN A 28 28.95 22.66 7.92
C GLN A 28 28.89 21.13 8.03
N LYS A 29 30.00 20.47 8.36
CA LYS A 29 30.05 19.02 8.56
C LYS A 29 29.11 18.55 9.68
N ASN A 30 29.12 19.24 10.82
CA ASN A 30 28.25 18.89 11.94
C ASN A 30 26.76 19.04 11.57
N ARG A 31 26.39 20.12 10.87
CA ARG A 31 25.00 20.32 10.41
C ARG A 31 24.55 19.28 9.39
N LEU A 32 25.43 18.92 8.44
CA LEU A 32 25.12 17.87 7.47
C LEU A 32 24.96 16.50 8.15
N TYR A 33 25.80 16.21 9.14
CA TYR A 33 25.69 14.99 9.94
C TYR A 33 24.40 14.93 10.76
N GLU A 34 24.02 16.03 11.43
CA GLU A 34 22.75 16.13 12.15
C GLU A 34 21.55 15.97 11.21
N LEU A 35 21.60 16.62 10.04
CA LEU A 35 20.55 16.51 9.03
C LEU A 35 20.42 15.08 8.51
N GLU A 36 21.55 14.41 8.23
CA GLU A 36 21.56 13.01 7.81
C GLU A 36 20.91 12.10 8.86
N LEU A 37 21.22 12.31 10.13
CA LEU A 37 20.65 11.54 11.24
C LEU A 37 19.13 11.76 11.37
N LEU A 38 18.68 13.01 11.28
CA LEU A 38 17.26 13.35 11.33
C LEU A 38 16.48 12.75 10.14
N THR A 39 17.01 12.88 8.92
CA THR A 39 16.35 12.33 7.74
C THR A 39 16.26 10.81 7.82
N ARG A 40 17.31 10.12 8.28
CA ARG A 40 17.25 8.66 8.49
C ARG A 40 16.22 8.26 9.54
N ALA A 41 16.09 9.02 10.63
CA ALA A 41 15.08 8.76 11.65
C ALA A 41 13.67 8.88 11.07
N GLN A 42 13.41 9.90 10.25
CA GLN A 42 12.12 10.07 9.57
C GLN A 42 11.83 8.94 8.58
N VAL A 43 12.82 8.50 7.80
CA VAL A 43 12.67 7.35 6.89
C VAL A 43 12.29 6.09 7.68
N ALA A 44 12.97 5.81 8.79
CA ALA A 44 12.67 4.63 9.62
C ALA A 44 11.28 4.71 10.29
N GLU A 45 10.86 5.89 10.73
CA GLU A 45 9.50 6.11 11.25
C GLU A 45 8.45 5.83 10.17
N GLN A 46 8.66 6.36 8.97
CA GLN A 46 7.75 6.14 7.84
C GLN A 46 7.74 4.68 7.38
N GLU A 47 8.87 3.98 7.40
CA GLU A 47 8.95 2.54 7.11
C GLU A 47 8.10 1.71 8.09
N THR A 48 8.06 2.11 9.36
CA THR A 48 7.20 1.47 10.37
C THR A 48 5.71 1.68 10.08
N VAL A 49 5.35 2.87 9.58
CA VAL A 49 3.97 3.17 9.13
C VAL A 49 3.61 2.30 7.93
N LEU A 50 4.49 2.20 6.93
CA LEU A 50 4.30 1.33 5.76
C LEU A 50 4.14 -0.14 6.15
N ALA A 51 4.99 -0.64 7.03
CA ALA A 51 4.91 -2.00 7.56
C ALA A 51 3.54 -2.29 8.19
N THR A 52 3.07 -1.38 9.03
CA THR A 52 1.78 -1.50 9.71
C THR A 52 0.64 -1.54 8.71
N ILE A 53 0.64 -0.63 7.72
CA ILE A 53 -0.40 -0.58 6.69
C ILE A 53 -0.36 -1.85 5.84
N ALA A 54 0.81 -2.29 5.41
CA ALA A 54 0.98 -3.51 4.62
C ALA A 54 0.47 -4.75 5.36
N GLU A 55 0.77 -4.90 6.65
CA GLU A 55 0.29 -6.02 7.46
C GLU A 55 -1.24 -5.99 7.64
N VAL A 56 -1.81 -4.81 7.90
CA VAL A 56 -3.27 -4.63 8.02
C VAL A 56 -3.95 -4.95 6.70
N THR A 57 -3.46 -4.41 5.58
CA THR A 57 -3.98 -4.67 4.23
C THR A 57 -3.91 -6.16 3.87
N ALA A 58 -2.81 -6.84 4.20
CA ALA A 58 -2.63 -8.27 3.94
C ALA A 58 -3.63 -9.16 4.68
N ARG A 59 -4.05 -8.75 5.89
CA ARG A 59 -5.10 -9.44 6.66
C ARG A 59 -6.52 -9.03 6.26
N ASN A 60 -6.65 -8.28 5.17
CA ASN A 60 -7.87 -7.60 4.76
C ASN A 60 -8.44 -6.70 5.86
N GLY A 61 -7.65 -6.26 6.84
CA GLY A 61 -8.09 -5.38 7.91
C GLY A 61 -8.27 -3.94 7.44
N ALA A 62 -8.66 -3.08 8.37
CA ALA A 62 -8.68 -1.63 8.19
C ALA A 62 -8.21 -0.95 9.46
N ASP A 63 -7.72 0.28 9.32
CA ASP A 63 -7.53 1.16 10.46
C ASP A 63 -8.89 1.73 10.95
N ALA A 64 -8.90 2.32 12.15
CA ALA A 64 -10.11 2.86 12.76
C ALA A 64 -10.82 3.95 11.94
N VAL A 65 -10.09 4.70 11.10
CA VAL A 65 -10.68 5.73 10.23
C VAL A 65 -11.41 5.06 9.08
N THR A 66 -10.77 4.10 8.43
CA THR A 66 -11.34 3.32 7.33
C THR A 66 -12.56 2.52 7.79
N GLU A 67 -12.50 1.92 8.98
CA GLU A 67 -13.66 1.23 9.60
C GLU A 67 -14.83 2.18 9.91
N SER A 68 -14.57 3.45 10.18
CA SER A 68 -15.63 4.43 10.44
C SER A 68 -16.36 4.90 9.17
N VAL A 69 -15.68 4.83 8.02
CA VAL A 69 -16.18 5.29 6.72
C VAL A 69 -16.91 4.17 5.99
N ILE A 70 -16.35 2.96 6.01
CA ILE A 70 -16.91 1.80 5.30
C ILE A 70 -17.82 1.04 6.28
N ARG A 71 -19.13 1.16 6.08
CA ARG A 71 -20.11 0.48 6.92
C ARG A 71 -20.10 -1.02 6.64
N ASP A 72 -19.73 -1.80 7.65
CA ASP A 72 -19.93 -3.25 7.61
C ASP A 72 -21.44 -3.58 7.61
N CYS A 73 -21.76 -4.71 7.00
CA CYS A 73 -23.05 -5.34 7.15
C CYS A 73 -23.25 -5.82 8.59
N THR A 74 -24.50 -5.85 9.06
CA THR A 74 -24.77 -6.39 10.40
C THR A 74 -24.49 -7.89 10.43
N GLN A 75 -24.16 -8.44 11.61
CA GLN A 75 -23.93 -9.88 11.79
C GLN A 75 -25.11 -10.72 11.25
N THR A 76 -26.34 -10.23 11.43
CA THR A 76 -27.55 -10.89 10.92
C THR A 76 -27.57 -10.92 9.39
N GLU A 77 -27.30 -9.79 8.74
CA GLU A 77 -27.26 -9.69 7.27
C GLU A 77 -26.18 -10.59 6.68
N ARG A 78 -25.01 -10.61 7.31
CA ARG A 78 -23.90 -11.47 6.92
C ARG A 78 -24.25 -12.96 7.02
N SER A 79 -24.86 -13.36 8.12
CA SER A 79 -25.27 -14.75 8.33
C SER A 79 -26.34 -15.18 7.31
N SER A 80 -27.27 -14.29 6.98
CA SER A 80 -28.27 -14.52 5.93
C SER A 80 -27.62 -14.59 4.54
N PHE A 81 -26.66 -13.71 4.25
CA PHE A 81 -25.93 -13.69 2.99
C PHE A 81 -25.13 -14.98 2.78
N ASP A 82 -24.35 -15.40 3.77
CA ASP A 82 -23.55 -16.64 3.72
C ASP A 82 -24.45 -17.88 3.55
N SER A 83 -25.60 -17.91 4.23
CA SER A 83 -26.58 -18.99 4.11
C SER A 83 -27.18 -19.09 2.70
N LEU A 84 -27.54 -17.94 2.10
CA LEU A 84 -28.09 -17.90 0.74
C LEU A 84 -27.03 -18.26 -0.31
N LEU A 85 -25.82 -17.71 -0.19
CA LEU A 85 -24.68 -18.08 -1.06
C LEU A 85 -24.37 -19.57 -1.00
N GLY A 86 -24.30 -20.16 0.19
CA GLY A 86 -24.01 -21.60 0.35
C GLY A 86 -25.07 -22.52 -0.25
N ARG A 87 -26.29 -22.01 -0.48
CA ARG A 87 -27.40 -22.73 -1.11
C ARG A 87 -27.57 -22.42 -2.60
N LEU A 88 -26.73 -21.58 -3.19
CA LEU A 88 -26.86 -21.13 -4.57
C LEU A 88 -26.89 -22.32 -5.56
N ASP A 89 -26.03 -23.32 -5.36
CA ASP A 89 -25.96 -24.52 -6.20
C ASP A 89 -27.13 -25.50 -5.97
N ALA A 90 -27.80 -25.42 -4.81
CA ALA A 90 -28.97 -26.24 -4.51
C ALA A 90 -30.25 -25.70 -5.19
N GLY A 91 -30.17 -24.55 -5.84
CA GLY A 91 -31.32 -23.84 -6.40
C GLY A 91 -32.02 -23.00 -5.34
N LEU A 92 -31.96 -21.68 -5.52
CA LEU A 92 -32.71 -20.73 -4.71
C LEU A 92 -34.03 -20.39 -5.41
N SER A 93 -35.08 -20.14 -4.61
CA SER A 93 -36.32 -19.56 -5.14
C SER A 93 -36.08 -18.13 -5.63
N THR A 94 -36.94 -17.60 -6.51
CA THR A 94 -36.83 -16.23 -7.03
C THR A 94 -36.81 -15.18 -5.91
N THR A 95 -37.59 -15.38 -4.85
CA THR A 95 -37.57 -14.53 -3.65
C THR A 95 -36.24 -14.58 -2.92
N GLU A 96 -35.66 -15.77 -2.75
CA GLU A 96 -34.35 -15.94 -2.11
C GLU A 96 -33.20 -15.37 -2.96
N LEU A 97 -33.28 -15.47 -4.29
CA LEU A 97 -32.33 -14.85 -5.21
C LEU A 97 -32.40 -13.31 -5.14
N SER A 98 -33.60 -12.74 -5.05
CA SER A 98 -33.77 -11.29 -4.91
C SER A 98 -33.25 -10.80 -3.55
N ASP A 99 -33.47 -11.57 -2.47
CA ASP A 99 -32.87 -11.27 -1.17
C ASP A 99 -31.35 -11.40 -1.18
N LEU A 100 -30.81 -12.39 -1.90
CA LEU A 100 -29.37 -12.57 -2.09
C LEU A 100 -28.76 -11.39 -2.86
N GLU A 101 -29.36 -10.92 -3.96
CA GLU A 101 -28.92 -9.75 -4.72
C GLU A 101 -28.87 -8.49 -3.83
N ARG A 102 -29.93 -8.25 -3.06
CA ARG A 102 -30.00 -7.12 -2.12
C ARG A 102 -28.90 -7.20 -1.04
N LEU A 103 -28.66 -8.39 -0.49
CA LEU A 103 -27.61 -8.61 0.50
C LEU A 103 -26.22 -8.53 -0.13
N PHE A 104 -26.05 -8.97 -1.38
CA PHE A 104 -24.80 -8.87 -2.13
C PHE A 104 -24.39 -7.41 -2.32
N GLY A 105 -25.32 -6.54 -2.72
CA GLY A 105 -25.06 -5.10 -2.85
C GLY A 105 -24.66 -4.42 -1.53
N ARG A 106 -25.00 -5.00 -0.38
CA ARG A 106 -24.68 -4.45 0.96
C ARG A 106 -23.46 -5.10 1.62
N CYS A 107 -23.24 -6.39 1.40
CA CYS A 107 -22.23 -7.20 2.11
C CYS A 107 -21.09 -7.64 1.19
N GLY A 108 -21.39 -7.92 -0.09
CA GLY A 108 -20.43 -8.47 -1.05
C GLY A 108 -19.33 -7.48 -1.45
N ARG A 109 -19.66 -6.18 -1.47
CA ARG A 109 -18.71 -5.10 -1.85
C ARG A 109 -17.83 -4.61 -0.70
N PHE A 110 -18.26 -4.83 0.55
CA PHE A 110 -17.59 -4.31 1.75
C PHE A 110 -16.09 -4.62 1.79
N TYR A 111 -15.72 -5.88 1.57
CA TYR A 111 -14.32 -6.33 1.61
C TYR A 111 -13.48 -5.73 0.48
N ALA A 112 -14.04 -5.61 -0.73
CA ALA A 112 -13.36 -5.03 -1.87
C ALA A 112 -13.15 -3.52 -1.70
N GLU A 113 -14.17 -2.79 -1.24
CA GLU A 113 -14.08 -1.35 -0.92
C GLU A 113 -13.08 -1.09 0.20
N ARG A 114 -13.07 -1.94 1.24
CA ARG A 114 -12.12 -1.82 2.33
C ARG A 114 -10.69 -2.03 1.88
N LYS A 115 -10.45 -3.07 1.07
CA LYS A 115 -9.12 -3.32 0.51
C LYS A 115 -8.68 -2.17 -0.38
N SER A 116 -9.54 -1.63 -1.25
CA SER A 116 -9.18 -0.54 -2.15
C SER A 116 -8.77 0.74 -1.41
N VAL A 117 -9.47 1.10 -0.32
CA VAL A 117 -9.10 2.25 0.50
C VAL A 117 -7.75 2.03 1.20
N MET A 118 -7.52 0.84 1.77
CA MET A 118 -6.25 0.53 2.43
C MET A 118 -5.07 0.50 1.46
N VAL A 119 -5.29 0.01 0.24
CA VAL A 119 -4.27 0.04 -0.83
C VAL A 119 -3.97 1.47 -1.28
N ALA A 120 -5.00 2.28 -1.52
CA ALA A 120 -4.80 3.69 -1.89
C ALA A 120 -4.04 4.45 -0.79
N ARG A 121 -4.28 4.11 0.48
CA ARG A 121 -3.50 4.63 1.60
C ARG A 121 -2.04 4.17 1.54
N LEU A 122 -1.78 2.88 1.30
CA LEU A 122 -0.42 2.35 1.18
C LEU A 122 0.37 3.07 0.08
N GLU A 123 -0.24 3.22 -1.10
CA GLU A 123 0.36 3.92 -2.24
C GLU A 123 0.76 5.36 -1.88
N ARG A 124 -0.16 6.10 -1.24
CA ARG A 124 0.12 7.47 -0.77
C ARG A 124 1.27 7.53 0.22
N GLU A 125 1.32 6.62 1.19
CA GLU A 125 2.39 6.62 2.20
C GLU A 125 3.74 6.23 1.58
N ILE A 126 3.74 5.45 0.48
CA ILE A 126 4.95 5.15 -0.29
C ILE A 126 5.46 6.39 -1.05
N GLU A 127 4.58 7.26 -1.54
CA GLU A 127 5.00 8.54 -2.14
C GLU A 127 5.73 9.43 -1.10
N VAL A 128 5.20 9.48 0.12
CA VAL A 128 5.84 10.20 1.24
C VAL A 128 7.20 9.58 1.55
N TYR A 129 7.27 8.25 1.65
CA TYR A 129 8.51 7.52 1.87
C TYR A 129 9.55 7.77 0.77
N ALA A 130 9.15 7.73 -0.50
CA ALA A 130 10.00 8.04 -1.64
C ALA A 130 10.55 9.47 -1.57
N SER A 131 9.73 10.44 -1.13
CA SER A 131 10.17 11.82 -0.92
C SER A 131 11.23 11.94 0.18
N LEU A 132 11.07 11.22 1.30
CA LEU A 132 12.05 11.19 2.38
C LEU A 132 13.37 10.54 1.94
N ILE A 133 13.30 9.47 1.14
CA ILE A 133 14.48 8.83 0.56
C ILE A 133 15.19 9.76 -0.43
N ALA A 134 14.44 10.51 -1.24
CA ALA A 134 15.02 11.50 -2.14
C ALA A 134 15.79 12.58 -1.35
N GLN A 135 15.24 13.05 -0.23
CA GLN A 135 15.94 13.95 0.69
C GLN A 135 17.19 13.29 1.28
N ALA A 136 17.10 12.04 1.73
CA ALA A 136 18.24 11.28 2.26
C ALA A 136 19.36 11.14 1.21
N SER A 137 19.00 10.89 -0.05
CA SER A 137 19.95 10.81 -1.17
C SER A 137 20.68 12.13 -1.43
N VAL A 138 19.97 13.26 -1.33
CA VAL A 138 20.57 14.60 -1.46
C VAL A 138 21.57 14.85 -0.32
N VAL A 139 21.20 14.53 0.91
CA VAL A 139 22.06 14.75 2.08
C VAL A 139 23.28 13.83 2.05
N ALA A 140 23.11 12.56 1.67
CA ALA A 140 24.19 11.58 1.56
C ALA A 140 25.07 11.77 0.31
N GLY A 141 24.63 12.57 -0.66
CA GLY A 141 25.33 12.80 -1.93
C GLY A 141 25.36 11.58 -2.86
N ARG A 142 24.52 10.57 -2.63
CA ARG A 142 24.41 9.34 -3.42
C ARG A 142 23.00 8.76 -3.29
N ASP A 143 22.53 8.04 -4.30
CA ASP A 143 21.22 7.39 -4.26
C ASP A 143 21.12 6.40 -3.09
N GLN A 144 20.01 6.48 -2.34
CA GLN A 144 19.67 5.63 -1.21
C GLN A 144 18.46 4.73 -1.48
N SER A 145 17.89 4.74 -2.68
CA SER A 145 16.66 4.00 -3.01
C SER A 145 16.76 2.50 -2.73
N GLU A 146 17.88 1.88 -3.12
CA GLU A 146 18.17 0.46 -2.83
C GLU A 146 18.39 0.20 -1.33
N ALA A 147 19.10 1.09 -0.65
CA ALA A 147 19.41 0.93 0.77
C ALA A 147 18.15 0.94 1.65
N PHE A 148 17.12 1.65 1.21
CA PHE A 148 15.82 1.74 1.87
C PHE A 148 14.73 0.90 1.18
N GLN A 149 15.13 0.00 0.27
CA GLN A 149 14.25 -0.96 -0.40
C GLN A 149 13.04 -0.31 -1.09
N LEU A 150 13.18 0.94 -1.58
CA LEU A 150 12.09 1.67 -2.23
C LEU A 150 11.47 0.91 -3.41
N PRO A 151 12.26 0.26 -4.30
CA PRO A 151 11.67 -0.53 -5.39
C PRO A 151 10.79 -1.69 -4.91
N ALA A 152 11.17 -2.34 -3.80
CA ALA A 152 10.38 -3.44 -3.23
C ALA A 152 9.07 -2.93 -2.62
N TRP A 153 9.09 -1.78 -1.94
CA TRP A 153 7.88 -1.12 -1.45
C TRP A 153 6.92 -0.75 -2.59
N GLN A 154 7.44 -0.18 -3.68
CA GLN A 154 6.65 0.16 -4.86
C GLN A 154 6.03 -1.09 -5.51
N ASN A 155 6.82 -2.15 -5.69
CA ASN A 155 6.34 -3.43 -6.19
C ASN A 155 5.23 -4.02 -5.30
N LEU A 156 5.37 -3.95 -3.97
CA LEU A 156 4.30 -4.37 -3.06
C LEU A 156 3.01 -3.58 -3.28
N SER A 157 3.11 -2.26 -3.45
CA SER A 157 1.95 -1.40 -3.75
C SER A 157 1.23 -1.82 -5.03
N GLU A 158 1.99 -2.07 -6.10
CA GLU A 158 1.45 -2.53 -7.39
C GLU A 158 0.74 -3.88 -7.25
N LEU A 159 1.33 -4.83 -6.52
CA LEU A 159 0.73 -6.15 -6.29
C LEU A 159 -0.53 -6.06 -5.42
N GLU A 160 -0.55 -5.24 -4.37
CA GLU A 160 -1.75 -5.05 -3.54
C GLU A 160 -2.86 -4.30 -4.30
N SER A 161 -2.51 -3.36 -5.18
CA SER A 161 -3.43 -2.70 -6.12
C SER A 161 -4.06 -3.70 -7.08
N ARG A 162 -3.24 -4.53 -7.73
CA ARG A 162 -3.74 -5.57 -8.62
C ARG A 162 -4.62 -6.59 -7.90
N GLN A 163 -4.31 -6.96 -6.65
CA GLN A 163 -5.22 -7.79 -5.85
C GLN A 163 -6.57 -7.09 -5.60
N SER A 164 -6.56 -5.79 -5.28
CA SER A 164 -7.78 -5.02 -5.06
C SER A 164 -8.67 -4.97 -6.31
N GLU A 165 -8.06 -4.80 -7.48
CA GLU A 165 -8.75 -4.83 -8.78
C GLU A 165 -9.37 -6.21 -9.02
N LEU A 166 -8.61 -7.29 -8.87
CA LEU A 166 -9.09 -8.66 -9.05
C LEU A 166 -10.20 -9.02 -8.04
N PHE A 167 -10.11 -8.55 -6.79
CA PHE A 167 -11.19 -8.72 -5.81
C PHE A 167 -12.47 -8.00 -6.25
N THR A 168 -12.35 -6.78 -6.77
CA THR A 168 -13.49 -6.02 -7.29
C THR A 168 -14.10 -6.72 -8.49
N GLU A 169 -13.27 -7.27 -9.38
CA GLU A 169 -13.71 -8.05 -10.53
C GLU A 169 -14.46 -9.33 -10.11
N LEU A 170 -13.96 -10.08 -9.12
CA LEU A 170 -14.69 -11.24 -8.57
C LEU A 170 -16.07 -10.88 -8.03
N VAL A 171 -16.16 -9.75 -7.32
CA VAL A 171 -17.44 -9.26 -6.80
C VAL A 171 -18.38 -8.89 -7.94
N ASN A 172 -17.90 -8.24 -9.00
CA ASN A 172 -18.73 -7.93 -10.17
C ASN A 172 -19.18 -9.19 -10.92
N ILE A 173 -18.31 -10.19 -11.06
CA ILE A 173 -18.66 -11.48 -11.67
C ILE A 173 -19.73 -12.20 -10.83
N GLN A 174 -19.63 -12.16 -9.49
CA GLN A 174 -20.65 -12.74 -8.62
C GLN A 174 -22.01 -12.05 -8.77
N ASP A 175 -22.03 -10.73 -8.93
CA ASP A 175 -23.24 -9.95 -9.25
C ASP A 175 -23.87 -10.41 -10.57
N GLU A 176 -23.04 -10.62 -11.60
CA GLU A 176 -23.47 -11.10 -12.92
C GLU A 176 -24.06 -12.52 -12.86
N ILE A 177 -23.46 -13.41 -12.05
CA ILE A 177 -24.00 -14.76 -11.79
C ILE A 177 -25.39 -14.65 -11.17
N ILE A 178 -25.56 -13.84 -10.12
CA ILE A 178 -26.84 -13.68 -9.42
C ILE A 178 -27.91 -13.13 -10.38
N SER A 179 -27.57 -12.08 -11.14
CA SER A 179 -28.46 -11.47 -12.14
C SER A 179 -28.85 -12.44 -13.27
N THR A 180 -27.91 -13.25 -13.75
CA THR A 180 -28.17 -14.28 -14.76
C THR A 180 -29.12 -15.34 -14.22
N LEU A 181 -28.93 -15.78 -12.96
CA LEU A 181 -29.82 -16.76 -12.32
C LEU A 181 -31.24 -16.22 -12.10
N LEU A 182 -31.39 -14.92 -11.84
CA LEU A 182 -32.68 -14.27 -11.65
C LEU A 182 -33.52 -14.18 -12.94
N THR A 183 -32.87 -14.02 -14.10
CA THR A 183 -33.55 -13.77 -15.38
C THR A 183 -34.05 -15.04 -16.08
N GLY A 184 -33.56 -16.22 -15.71
CA GLY A 184 -34.13 -17.55 -15.98
C GLY A 184 -34.47 -17.88 -17.45
N GLY A 185 -33.56 -18.54 -18.18
CA GLY A 185 -33.81 -19.06 -19.53
C GLY A 185 -32.84 -20.16 -19.99
N ALA A 186 -33.29 -21.04 -20.91
CA ALA A 186 -32.50 -22.18 -21.41
C ALA A 186 -31.23 -21.78 -22.20
N SER A 187 -31.19 -20.58 -22.76
CA SER A 187 -30.01 -20.00 -23.42
C SER A 187 -28.95 -19.48 -22.44
N GLN A 188 -29.22 -19.48 -21.13
CA GLN A 188 -28.31 -18.94 -20.11
C GLN A 188 -27.33 -19.96 -19.55
N GLN A 189 -27.46 -21.25 -19.89
CA GLN A 189 -26.54 -22.28 -19.40
C GLN A 189 -25.12 -22.12 -19.97
N GLU A 190 -25.01 -21.73 -21.25
CA GLU A 190 -23.74 -21.40 -21.89
C GLU A 190 -23.18 -20.07 -21.35
N THR A 191 -24.04 -19.06 -21.16
CA THR A 191 -23.66 -17.78 -20.54
C THR A 191 -23.13 -17.98 -19.11
N LEU A 192 -23.82 -18.76 -18.29
CA LEU A 192 -23.41 -19.06 -16.91
C LEU A 192 -22.11 -19.85 -16.86
N ALA A 193 -21.90 -20.79 -17.79
CA ALA A 193 -20.64 -21.52 -17.90
C ALA A 193 -19.47 -20.58 -18.23
N ASN A 194 -19.67 -19.63 -19.14
CA ASN A 194 -18.67 -18.63 -19.50
C ASN A 194 -18.35 -17.69 -18.32
N ILE A 195 -19.37 -17.20 -17.61
CA ILE A 195 -19.18 -16.34 -16.43
C ILE A 195 -18.42 -17.10 -15.32
N LYS A 196 -18.77 -18.37 -15.07
CA LYS A 196 -18.06 -19.22 -14.10
C LYS A 196 -16.60 -19.47 -14.50
N ALA A 197 -16.32 -19.63 -15.80
CA ALA A 197 -14.95 -19.76 -16.30
C ALA A 197 -14.14 -18.48 -16.07
N ALA A 198 -14.71 -17.30 -16.33
CA ALA A 198 -14.09 -16.01 -16.02
C ALA A 198 -13.81 -15.86 -14.51
N ALA A 199 -14.78 -16.20 -13.64
CA ALA A 199 -14.56 -16.20 -12.19
C ALA A 199 -13.37 -17.07 -11.78
N LYS A 200 -13.22 -18.25 -12.40
CA LYS A 200 -12.10 -19.16 -12.12
C LYS A 200 -10.75 -18.54 -12.53
N GLU A 201 -10.68 -17.92 -13.71
CA GLU A 201 -9.46 -17.24 -14.18
C GLU A 201 -9.04 -16.12 -13.22
N VAL A 202 -9.99 -15.28 -12.78
CA VAL A 202 -9.72 -14.20 -11.83
C VAL A 202 -9.27 -14.76 -10.47
N GLN A 203 -9.85 -15.88 -10.01
CA GLN A 203 -9.40 -16.56 -8.77
C GLN A 203 -7.96 -17.08 -8.88
N GLU A 204 -7.59 -17.69 -10.00
CA GLU A 204 -6.23 -18.18 -10.24
C GLU A 204 -5.23 -17.02 -10.27
N ASN A 205 -5.56 -15.93 -10.97
CA ASN A 205 -4.76 -14.71 -10.99
C ASN A 205 -4.62 -14.10 -9.58
N LEU A 206 -5.71 -14.04 -8.81
CA LEU A 206 -5.69 -13.50 -7.45
C LEU A 206 -4.79 -14.34 -6.54
N ALA A 207 -4.83 -15.67 -6.65
CA ALA A 207 -3.97 -16.57 -5.88
C ALA A 207 -2.48 -16.36 -6.21
N LEU A 208 -2.16 -16.17 -7.50
CA LEU A 208 -0.80 -15.87 -7.94
C LEU A 208 -0.30 -14.54 -7.38
N VAL A 209 -1.07 -13.46 -7.55
CA VAL A 209 -0.66 -12.12 -7.09
C VAL A 209 -0.56 -12.08 -5.56
N ASN A 210 -1.45 -12.75 -4.82
CA ASN A 210 -1.35 -12.85 -3.37
C ASN A 210 -0.05 -13.56 -2.92
N THR A 211 0.35 -14.61 -3.64
CA THR A 211 1.62 -15.31 -3.38
C THR A 211 2.82 -14.40 -3.64
N GLN A 212 2.81 -13.63 -4.73
CA GLN A 212 3.86 -12.67 -5.06
C GLN A 212 3.94 -11.55 -4.00
N ALA A 213 2.81 -10.97 -3.60
CA ALA A 213 2.77 -9.94 -2.57
C ALA A 213 3.27 -10.47 -1.22
N ALA A 214 2.93 -11.71 -0.87
CA ALA A 214 3.43 -12.36 0.34
C ALA A 214 4.95 -12.54 0.32
N ALA A 215 5.54 -12.90 -0.83
CA ALA A 215 6.98 -13.00 -0.97
C ALA A 215 7.67 -11.64 -0.76
N VAL A 216 7.18 -10.58 -1.42
CA VAL A 216 7.74 -9.22 -1.25
C VAL A 216 7.58 -8.72 0.19
N ARG A 217 6.44 -9.00 0.84
CA ARG A 217 6.24 -8.67 2.27
C ARG A 217 7.25 -9.39 3.16
N ALA A 218 7.58 -10.65 2.89
CA ALA A 218 8.56 -11.39 3.69
C ALA A 218 9.98 -10.84 3.53
N GLU A 219 10.30 -10.24 2.38
CA GLU A 219 11.57 -9.54 2.15
C GLU A 219 11.63 -8.20 2.91
N LEU A 220 10.55 -7.41 2.83
CA LEU A 220 10.46 -6.09 3.46
C LEU A 220 10.31 -6.15 4.98
N LEU A 221 9.64 -7.18 5.50
CA LEU A 221 9.26 -7.33 6.90
C LEU A 221 9.82 -8.63 7.48
N PRO A 222 11.16 -8.76 7.61
CA PRO A 222 11.75 -9.93 8.23
C PRO A 222 11.36 -9.97 9.71
N LEU A 223 10.60 -11.02 10.07
CA LEU A 223 10.21 -11.34 11.45
C LEU A 223 11.43 -11.58 12.36
#